data_AF-A0A6N6KG04-F1
#
_entry.id   AF-A0A6N6KG04-F1
#
_cell.length_a   1.000
_cell.length_b   1.000
_cell.length_c   1.000
_cell.angle_alpha   90.00
_cell.angle_beta   90.00
_cell.angle_gamma   90.00
#
_symmetry.space_group_name_H-M   'P 1'
#
loop_
_entity.id
_entity.type
_entity.pdbx_description
1 polymer ?
#
loop_
_entity_poly.entity_id
_entity_poly.type
_entity_poly.pdbx_seq_one_letter_code
_entity_poly.pdbx_strand_id
1 'polypeptide(L)'
;MKLLKNFLRYISGIVLFFALSGLLTFSPALWFNYSPPEDVSYTKISHRGAAALAPENTLAAVEKGLAYNPDRIEIDVQQTKDGR
;
A
#
# COMPACT_ATOMS: atom_id res chain seq x y z
N MET A 1 38.43 19.45 -21.72
CA MET A 1 37.10 20.10 -21.51
C MET A 1 35.90 19.15 -21.66
N LYS A 2 35.83 18.25 -22.66
CA LYS A 2 34.69 17.32 -22.82
C LYS A 2 34.51 16.35 -21.62
N LEU A 3 35.61 15.80 -21.11
CA LEU A 3 35.60 14.90 -19.95
C LEU A 3 35.04 15.57 -18.69
N LEU A 4 35.50 16.80 -18.39
CA LEU A 4 35.00 17.59 -17.26
C LEU A 4 33.51 17.94 -17.39
N LYS A 5 33.05 18.31 -18.60
CA LYS A 5 31.62 18.57 -18.87
C LYS A 5 30.77 17.32 -18.67
N ASN A 6 31.26 16.15 -19.09
CA ASN A 6 30.55 14.88 -18.89
C ASN A 6 30.52 14.48 -17.41
N PHE A 7 31.63 14.65 -16.70
CA PHE A 7 31.71 14.39 -15.26
C PHE A 7 30.73 15.28 -14.46
N LEU A 8 30.71 16.58 -14.75
CA LEU A 8 29.75 17.51 -14.13
C LEU A 8 28.30 17.15 -14.44
N ARG A 9 27.99 16.70 -15.66
CA ARG A 9 26.66 16.22 -16.03
C ARG A 9 26.25 14.99 -15.21
N TYR A 10 27.14 14.02 -15.01
CA TYR A 10 26.85 12.85 -14.17
C TYR A 10 26.56 13.23 -12.72
N ILE A 11 27.40 14.07 -12.12
CA ILE A 11 27.18 14.55 -10.74
C ILE A 11 25.86 15.31 -10.65
N SER A 12 25.54 16.19 -11.60
CA SER A 12 24.25 16.89 -11.61
C SER A 12 23.05 15.94 -11.71
N GLY A 13 23.18 14.85 -12.48
CA GLY A 13 22.14 13.83 -12.59
C GLY A 13 21.93 13.06 -11.28
N ILE A 14 23.03 12.73 -10.59
CA ILE A 14 22.99 12.06 -9.28
C ILE A 14 22.35 12.98 -8.23
N VAL A 15 22.78 14.24 -8.16
CA VAL A 15 22.22 15.24 -7.24
C VAL A 15 20.73 15.44 -7.51
N LEU A 16 20.32 15.54 -8.78
CA LEU A 16 18.92 15.69 -9.15
C LEU A 16 18.09 14.46 -8.75
N PHE A 17 18.62 13.25 -8.95
CA PHE A 17 17.96 12.01 -8.53
C PHE A 17 17.72 11.96 -7.02
N PHE A 18 18.73 12.31 -6.22
CA PHE A 18 18.59 12.36 -4.75
C PHE A 18 17.68 13.49 -4.27
N ALA A 19 17.70 14.65 -4.93
CA ALA A 19 16.77 15.74 -4.62
C ALA A 19 15.30 15.35 -4.91
N LEU A 20 15.04 14.71 -6.06
CA LEU A 20 13.69 14.26 -6.44
C LEU A 20 13.19 13.12 -5.54
N SER A 21 14.02 12.12 -5.27
CA SER A 21 13.65 11.03 -4.34
C SER A 21 13.44 11.56 -2.92
N GLY A 22 14.25 12.52 -2.48
CA GLY A 22 14.07 13.24 -1.23
C GLY A 22 12.70 13.93 -1.17
N LEU A 23 12.34 14.72 -2.18
CA LEU A 23 11.04 15.39 -2.26
C LEU A 23 9.85 14.41 -2.22
N LEU A 24 9.94 13.29 -2.94
CA LEU A 24 8.90 12.26 -2.93
C LEU A 24 8.78 11.57 -1.56
N THR A 25 9.91 11.28 -0.93
CA THR A 25 9.97 10.63 0.39
C THR A 25 9.52 11.56 1.51
N PHE A 26 9.77 12.87 1.38
CA PHE A 26 9.30 13.91 2.30
C PHE A 26 7.86 14.37 2.04
N SER A 27 7.17 13.82 1.04
CA SER A 27 5.77 14.17 0.79
C SER A 27 4.88 14.02 2.03
N PRO A 28 4.98 12.98 2.89
CA PRO A 28 4.14 12.90 4.10
C PRO A 28 4.39 14.04 5.09
N ALA A 29 5.58 14.64 5.12
CA ALA A 29 5.87 15.80 5.97
C ALA A 29 5.16 17.07 5.49
N LEU A 30 4.93 17.21 4.18
CA LEU A 30 4.16 18.31 3.60
C LEU A 30 2.65 18.19 3.91
N TRP A 31 2.16 16.95 4.07
CA TRP A 31 0.77 16.65 4.40
C TRP A 31 0.56 16.32 5.88
N PHE A 32 1.54 16.61 6.76
CA PHE A 32 1.45 16.26 8.18
C PHE A 32 0.27 16.94 8.90
N ASN A 33 -0.11 18.14 8.46
CA ASN A 33 -1.26 18.87 8.99
C ASN A 33 -2.56 18.60 8.22
N TYR A 34 -2.57 17.64 7.28
CA TYR A 34 -3.80 17.24 6.61
C TYR A 34 -4.68 16.51 7.63
N SER A 35 -5.74 17.18 8.06
CA SER A 35 -6.82 16.54 8.78
C SER A 35 -7.86 16.11 7.75
N PRO A 36 -8.13 14.80 7.57
CA PRO A 36 -9.29 14.38 6.82
C PRO A 36 -10.56 14.97 7.48
N PRO A 37 -11.65 15.16 6.73
CA PRO A 37 -12.92 15.58 7.32
C PRO A 37 -13.26 14.72 8.54
N GLU A 38 -13.78 15.32 9.61
CA GLU A 38 -14.06 14.61 10.87
C GLU A 38 -15.05 13.44 10.71
N ASP A 39 -15.87 13.48 9.65
CA ASP A 39 -16.95 12.52 9.41
C ASP A 39 -16.66 11.55 8.25
N VAL A 40 -15.39 11.25 7.98
CA VAL A 40 -15.05 10.18 7.03
C VAL A 40 -15.24 8.83 7.71
N SER A 41 -16.39 8.21 7.46
CA SER A 41 -16.65 6.82 7.84
C SER A 41 -15.83 5.88 6.95
N TYR A 42 -14.89 5.14 7.53
CA TYR A 42 -14.14 4.08 6.84
C TYR A 42 -14.78 2.71 7.11
N THR A 43 -14.77 1.82 6.13
CA THR A 43 -15.18 0.41 6.29
C THR A 43 -13.94 -0.47 6.38
N LYS A 44 -13.75 -1.16 7.50
CA LYS A 44 -12.72 -2.18 7.69
C LYS A 44 -13.17 -3.47 7.02
N ILE A 45 -12.43 -3.90 6.01
CA ILE A 45 -12.69 -5.14 5.28
C ILE A 45 -11.53 -6.09 5.52
N SER A 46 -11.84 -7.28 6.03
CA SER A 46 -10.86 -8.36 6.13
C SER A 46 -10.74 -9.04 4.76
N HIS A 47 -9.68 -8.70 4.02
CA HIS A 47 -9.43 -9.17 2.65
C HIS A 47 -9.04 -10.66 2.60
N ARG A 48 -9.90 -11.45 1.95
CA ARG A 48 -9.87 -12.92 1.82
C ARG A 48 -9.82 -13.61 3.17
N GLY A 49 -10.58 -13.08 4.14
CA GLY A 49 -10.34 -13.27 5.57
C GLY A 49 -9.16 -12.41 6.05
N ALA A 50 -8.31 -12.93 6.92
CA ALA A 50 -7.03 -12.32 7.27
C ALA A 50 -5.89 -13.05 6.54
N ALA A 51 -5.81 -12.89 5.21
CA ALA A 51 -4.85 -13.61 4.36
C ALA A 51 -3.37 -13.45 4.76
N ALA A 52 -3.03 -12.38 5.49
CA ALA A 52 -1.70 -12.19 6.04
C ALA A 52 -1.40 -13.06 7.28
N LEU A 53 -2.43 -13.62 7.93
CA LEU A 53 -2.34 -14.34 9.20
C LEU A 53 -2.67 -15.84 9.08
N ALA A 54 -3.31 -16.26 8.00
CA ALA A 54 -3.64 -17.65 7.66
C ALA A 54 -3.89 -17.78 6.15
N PRO A 55 -3.91 -19.01 5.58
CA PRO A 55 -4.18 -19.19 4.16
C PRO A 55 -5.48 -18.51 3.72
N GLU A 56 -5.42 -17.72 2.65
CA GLU A 56 -6.55 -16.94 2.14
C GLU A 56 -7.79 -17.79 1.83
N ASN A 57 -8.98 -17.19 1.93
CA ASN A 57 -10.27 -17.84 1.63
C ASN A 57 -10.53 -19.13 2.44
N THR A 58 -9.92 -19.27 3.62
CA THR A 58 -10.17 -20.39 4.56
C THR A 58 -10.91 -19.93 5.81
N LEU A 59 -11.59 -20.86 6.49
CA LEU A 59 -12.22 -20.58 7.79
C LEU A 59 -11.21 -20.07 8.82
N ALA A 60 -9.97 -20.58 8.81
CA ALA A 60 -8.92 -20.10 9.70
C ALA A 60 -8.60 -18.61 9.45
N ALA A 61 -8.53 -18.17 8.19
CA ALA A 61 -8.36 -16.75 7.87
C ALA A 61 -9.58 -15.91 8.29
N VAL A 62 -10.80 -16.43 8.15
CA VAL A 62 -12.01 -15.75 8.61
C VAL A 62 -12.00 -15.57 10.13
N GLU A 63 -11.72 -16.63 10.88
CA GLU A 63 -11.62 -16.59 12.35
C GLU A 63 -10.57 -15.59 12.83
N LYS A 64 -9.39 -15.58 12.19
CA LYS A 64 -8.34 -14.60 12.47
C LYS A 64 -8.78 -13.19 12.15
N GLY A 65 -9.51 -12.98 11.04
CA GLY A 65 -10.06 -11.68 10.66
C GLY A 65 -11.09 -11.16 11.66
N LEU A 66 -12.03 -12.02 12.09
CA LEU A 66 -13.08 -11.68 13.06
C LEU A 66 -12.52 -11.20 14.40
N ALA A 67 -11.35 -11.71 14.83
CA ALA A 67 -10.69 -11.26 16.05
C ALA A 67 -10.32 -9.75 16.07
N TYR A 68 -10.32 -9.08 14.91
CA TYR A 68 -10.04 -7.65 14.77
C TYR A 68 -11.30 -6.78 14.54
N ASN A 69 -12.50 -7.34 14.74
CA ASN A 69 -13.79 -6.67 14.57
C ASN A 69 -13.90 -5.88 13.24
N PRO A 70 -13.71 -6.53 12.07
CA PRO A 70 -13.91 -5.87 10.80
C PRO A 70 -15.40 -5.61 10.58
N ASP A 71 -15.73 -4.59 9.77
CA ASP A 71 -17.12 -4.32 9.38
C ASP A 71 -17.62 -5.37 8.38
N ARG A 72 -16.70 -5.94 7.58
CA ARG A 72 -16.98 -6.99 6.60
C ARG A 72 -15.83 -7.98 6.49
N ILE A 73 -16.16 -9.22 6.13
CA ILE A 73 -15.22 -10.21 5.61
C ILE A 73 -15.41 -10.29 4.10
N GLU A 74 -14.31 -10.27 3.36
CA GLU A 74 -14.31 -10.53 1.92
C GLU A 74 -13.80 -11.95 1.64
N ILE A 75 -14.42 -12.62 0.68
CA ILE A 75 -14.12 -13.99 0.23
C ILE A 75 -14.32 -14.03 -1.29
N ASP A 76 -13.38 -14.63 -2.01
CA ASP A 76 -13.54 -14.90 -3.43
C ASP A 76 -14.32 -16.20 -3.63
N VAL A 77 -15.38 -16.16 -4.44
CA VAL A 77 -16.14 -17.35 -4.88
C VAL A 77 -15.79 -17.69 -6.32
N GLN A 78 -15.73 -18.99 -6.62
CA GLN A 78 -15.55 -19.49 -7.99
C GLN A 78 -16.47 -20.69 -8.20
N GLN A 79 -16.86 -20.91 -9.46
CA GLN A 79 -17.72 -22.03 -9.81
C GLN A 79 -16.89 -23.22 -10.32
N THR A 80 -17.17 -24.41 -9.82
CA THR A 80 -16.61 -25.68 -10.28
C THR A 80 -17.28 -26.15 -11.57
N LYS A 81 -16.67 -27.17 -12.22
CA LYS A 81 -17.18 -27.74 -13.47
C LYS A 81 -18.59 -28.32 -13.34
N ASP A 82 -18.93 -28.86 -12.17
CA ASP A 82 -20.25 -29.40 -11.84
C ASP A 82 -21.24 -28.33 -11.37
N GLY A 83 -20.89 -27.04 -11.50
CA GLY A 83 -21.80 -25.92 -11.27
C GLY A 83 -21.96 -25.51 -9.82
N ARG A 84 -21.02 -25.90 -8.94
CA ARG A 84 -21.01 -25.51 -7.53
C ARG A 84 -20.15 -24.29 -7.30
#